data_AF-A0AAW7AF10-F1
#
_entry.id   AF-A0AAW7AF10-F1
#
_cell.length_a   1.000
_cell.length_b   1.000
_cell.length_c   1.000
_cell.angle_alpha   90.00
_cell.angle_beta   90.00
_cell.angle_gamma   90.00
#
_symmetry.space_group_name_H-M   'P 1'
#
loop_
_entity.id
_entity.type
_entity.pdbx_description
1 polymer ?
#
loop_
_entity_poly.entity_id
_entity_poly.type
_entity_poly.pdbx_seq_one_letter_code
_entity_poly.pdbx_strand_id
1 'polypeptide(L)'
;MYKVGVVIFDDFTDVDFFLMYDLLGRTTDSWTVSILGTKPEHHSHLGMKVITDGHISEVTNQDVVLITSGKRGIPAAMKDDEFMSAL
;
A
#
# COMPACT_ATOMS: atom_id res chain seq x y z
N MET A 1 16.10 -12.12 -3.90
CA MET A 1 15.11 -11.12 -4.33
C MET A 1 14.15 -10.93 -3.18
N TYR A 2 14.18 -9.76 -2.56
CA TYR A 2 13.33 -9.45 -1.40
C TYR A 2 11.89 -9.15 -1.84
N LYS A 3 10.94 -9.27 -0.92
CA LYS A 3 9.53 -8.96 -1.13
C LYS A 3 9.14 -7.68 -0.39
N VAL A 4 8.61 -6.71 -1.11
CA VAL A 4 8.20 -5.41 -0.56
C VAL A 4 6.67 -5.28 -0.69
N GLY A 5 5.98 -5.20 0.43
CA GLY A 5 4.56 -4.88 0.49
C GLY A 5 4.34 -3.38 0.68
N VAL A 6 3.69 -2.73 -0.27
CA VAL A 6 3.22 -1.35 -0.14
C VAL A 6 1.74 -1.39 0.24
N VAL A 7 1.45 -1.03 1.50
CA VAL A 7 0.10 -1.01 2.04
C VAL A 7 -0.60 0.28 1.63
N ILE A 8 -1.77 0.15 1.00
CA ILE A 8 -2.64 1.25 0.59
C ILE A 8 -4.05 1.10 1.16
N PHE A 9 -4.79 2.21 1.17
CA PHE A 9 -6.17 2.35 1.64
C PHE A 9 -6.79 3.55 0.91
N ASP A 10 -8.12 3.69 0.94
CA ASP A 10 -8.76 4.85 0.31
C ASP A 10 -8.29 6.17 0.94
N ASP A 11 -8.25 7.23 0.13
CA ASP A 11 -7.75 8.55 0.53
C ASP A 11 -6.26 8.56 0.93
N PHE A 12 -5.46 7.67 0.34
CA PHE A 12 -4.00 7.80 0.40
C PHE A 12 -3.51 9.05 -0.35
N THR A 13 -2.38 9.61 0.08
CA THR A 13 -1.76 10.78 -0.55
C THR A 13 -1.08 10.37 -1.86
N ASP A 14 -1.50 10.97 -2.98
CA ASP A 14 -1.01 10.66 -4.32
C ASP A 14 0.52 10.69 -4.43
N VAL A 15 1.14 11.81 -4.03
CA VAL A 15 2.60 12.00 -4.20
C VAL A 15 3.41 11.02 -3.36
N ASP A 16 2.93 10.65 -2.17
CA ASP A 16 3.63 9.73 -1.28
C ASP A 16 3.66 8.32 -1.88
N PHE A 17 2.55 7.86 -2.46
CA PHE A 17 2.48 6.58 -3.15
C PHE A 17 3.28 6.56 -4.46
N PHE A 18 3.03 7.49 -5.38
CA PHE A 18 3.63 7.43 -6.70
C PHE A 18 5.14 7.67 -6.68
N LEU A 19 5.64 8.54 -5.81
CA LEU A 19 7.09 8.73 -5.64
C LEU A 19 7.75 7.47 -5.08
N MET A 20 7.19 6.89 -4.02
CA MET A 20 7.72 5.67 -3.41
C MET A 20 7.72 4.50 -4.41
N TYR A 21 6.61 4.31 -5.13
CA TYR A 21 6.46 3.25 -6.11
C TYR A 21 7.43 3.41 -7.29
N ASP A 22 7.61 4.63 -7.81
CA ASP A 22 8.59 4.90 -8.87
C ASP A 22 10.02 4.57 -8.41
N LEU A 23 10.41 5.02 -7.22
CA LEU A 23 11.75 4.77 -6.66
C LEU A 23 12.03 3.28 -6.47
N LEU A 24 11.07 2.52 -5.93
CA LEU A 24 11.20 1.08 -5.78
C LEU A 24 11.29 0.36 -7.14
N GLY A 25 10.62 0.88 -8.16
CA GLY A 25 10.66 0.37 -9.53
C GLY A 25 11.95 0.66 -10.30
N ARG A 26 12.88 1.48 -9.77
CA ARG A 26 14.15 1.80 -10.45
C ARG A 26 15.17 0.66 -10.46
N THR A 27 15.00 -0.35 -9.61
CA THR A 27 15.87 -1.53 -9.54
C THR A 27 15.07 -2.78 -9.90
N THR A 28 15.65 -3.69 -10.67
CA THR A 28 14.94 -4.87 -11.21
C THR A 28 15.46 -6.20 -10.67
N ASP A 29 16.56 -6.19 -9.91
CA ASP A 29 17.27 -7.37 -9.39
C ASP A 29 17.27 -7.46 -7.86
N SER A 30 16.83 -6.41 -7.16
CA SER A 30 16.87 -6.33 -5.70
C SER A 30 15.60 -6.90 -5.04
N TRP A 31 14.41 -6.50 -5.52
CA TRP A 31 13.13 -6.86 -4.91
C TRP A 31 11.97 -6.92 -5.92
N THR A 32 10.87 -7.52 -5.48
CA THR A 32 9.54 -7.45 -6.11
C THR A 32 8.60 -6.65 -5.21
N VAL A 33 7.85 -5.73 -5.80
CA VAL A 33 6.87 -4.89 -5.09
C VAL A 33 5.47 -5.46 -5.29
N SER A 34 4.68 -5.53 -4.21
CA SER A 34 3.26 -5.87 -4.23
C SER A 34 2.45 -4.78 -3.54
N ILE A 35 1.39 -4.33 -4.19
CA ILE A 35 0.43 -3.36 -3.64
C ILE A 35 -0.63 -4.13 -2.85
N LEU A 36 -0.72 -3.90 -1.55
CA LEU A 36 -1.60 -4.64 -0.65
C LEU A 36 -2.68 -3.71 -0.08
N GLY A 37 -3.93 -4.18 -0.07
CA GLY A 37 -5.06 -3.42 0.46
C GLY A 37 -6.21 -4.35 0.89
N THR A 38 -7.31 -3.76 1.34
CA THR A 38 -8.51 -4.53 1.77
C THR A 38 -9.50 -4.76 0.63
N LYS A 39 -9.32 -4.07 -0.51
CA LYS A 39 -10.20 -4.14 -1.68
C LYS A 39 -9.37 -4.43 -2.94
N PRO A 40 -9.98 -4.97 -4.01
CA PRO A 40 -9.31 -5.16 -5.30
C PRO A 40 -8.74 -3.86 -5.91
N GLU A 41 -9.27 -2.71 -5.52
CA GLU A 41 -8.78 -1.39 -5.90
C GLU A 41 -9.06 -0.36 -4.80
N HIS A 42 -8.19 0.64 -4.71
CA HIS A 42 -8.31 1.79 -3.82
C HIS A 42 -8.15 3.09 -4.59
N HIS A 43 -8.74 4.15 -4.06
CA HIS A 43 -8.66 5.48 -4.67
C HIS A 43 -7.81 6.43 -3.81
N SER A 44 -6.90 7.15 -4.45
CA SER A 44 -6.13 8.22 -3.82
C SER A 44 -7.02 9.39 -3.42
N HIS A 45 -6.46 10.34 -2.67
CA HIS A 45 -7.13 11.59 -2.32
C HIS A 45 -7.66 12.36 -3.55
N LEU A 46 -6.90 12.37 -4.65
CA LEU A 46 -7.30 13.00 -5.92
C LEU A 46 -8.16 12.08 -6.82
N GLY A 47 -8.55 10.89 -6.35
CA GLY A 47 -9.39 9.95 -7.06
C GLY A 47 -8.66 9.07 -8.07
N MET A 48 -7.33 9.01 -8.02
CA MET A 48 -6.56 8.08 -8.85
C MET A 48 -6.77 6.66 -8.35
N LYS A 49 -7.08 5.76 -9.29
CA LYS A 49 -7.39 4.37 -8.99
C LYS A 49 -6.14 3.51 -9.07
N VAL A 50 -5.89 2.73 -8.02
CA VAL A 50 -4.79 1.77 -7.94
C VAL A 50 -5.35 0.39 -7.64
N ILE A 51 -4.98 -0.59 -8.48
CA ILE A 51 -5.36 -1.99 -8.31
C ILE A 51 -4.39 -2.63 -7.31
N THR A 52 -4.92 -3.41 -6.37
CA THR A 52 -4.09 -4.18 -5.44
C THR A 52 -3.66 -5.50 -6.07
N ASP A 53 -2.44 -5.93 -5.78
CA ASP A 53 -1.94 -7.25 -6.14
C ASP A 53 -2.43 -8.34 -5.18
N GLY A 54 -2.72 -7.96 -3.93
CA GLY A 54 -3.09 -8.90 -2.87
C GLY A 54 -3.79 -8.26 -1.68
N HIS A 55 -4.21 -9.10 -0.74
CA HIS A 55 -4.87 -8.65 0.48
C HIS A 55 -3.85 -8.13 1.50
N ILE A 56 -4.24 -7.16 2.34
CA ILE A 56 -3.36 -6.58 3.38
C ILE A 56 -2.75 -7.64 4.31
N SER A 57 -3.45 -8.73 4.60
CA SER A 57 -2.92 -9.83 5.42
C SER A 57 -1.66 -10.50 4.84
N GLU A 58 -1.35 -10.28 3.58
CA GLU A 58 -0.13 -10.80 2.96
C GLU A 58 1.14 -10.06 3.39
N VAL A 59 1.03 -9.00 4.20
CA VAL A 59 2.18 -8.34 4.85
C VAL A 59 3.03 -9.32 5.67
N THR A 60 2.43 -10.39 6.21
CA THR A 60 3.17 -11.45 6.92
C THR A 60 4.15 -12.22 6.04
N ASN A 61 4.01 -12.11 4.71
CA ASN A 61 4.85 -12.79 3.73
C ASN A 61 5.90 -11.85 3.10
N GLN A 62 6.03 -10.61 3.59
CA GLN A 62 6.92 -9.58 3.05
C GLN A 62 8.18 -9.43 3.91
N ASP A 63 9.31 -9.13 3.27
CA ASP A 63 10.55 -8.78 3.97
C ASP A 63 10.55 -7.32 4.42
N VAL A 64 9.84 -6.46 3.68
CA VAL A 64 9.67 -5.03 3.95
C VAL A 64 8.20 -4.67 3.82
N VAL A 65 7.65 -3.97 4.81
CA VAL A 65 6.30 -3.42 4.78
C VAL A 65 6.39 -1.90 4.85
N LEU A 66 5.82 -1.22 3.84
CA LEU A 66 5.76 0.23 3.76
C LEU A 66 4.30 0.66 3.79
N ILE A 67 3.95 1.54 4.73
CA ILE A 67 2.60 2.09 4.85
C ILE A 67 2.61 3.47 4.19
N THR A 68 1.76 3.67 3.17
CA THR A 68 1.60 4.99 2.56
C THR A 68 0.92 5.97 3.53
N SER A 69 0.96 7.26 3.22
CA SER A 69 0.28 8.28 4.01
C SER A 69 -1.11 8.60 3.43
N GLY A 70 -1.88 9.39 4.17
CA GLY A 70 -3.17 9.89 3.72
C GLY A 70 -3.82 10.76 4.79
N LYS A 71 -4.09 12.04 4.48
CA LYS A 71 -4.67 12.97 5.47
C LYS A 71 -6.02 12.49 6.01
N ARG A 72 -6.86 11.89 5.17
CA ARG A 72 -8.13 11.26 5.57
C ARG A 72 -7.99 9.74 5.71
N GLY A 73 -7.18 9.11 4.85
CA GLY A 73 -6.98 7.67 4.84
C GLY A 73 -6.39 7.12 6.14
N ILE A 74 -5.33 7.74 6.70
CA ILE A 74 -4.71 7.25 7.95
C ILE A 74 -5.70 7.26 9.13
N PRO A 75 -6.41 8.38 9.44
CA PRO A 75 -7.41 8.36 10.51
C PRO A 75 -8.57 7.37 10.28
N ALA A 76 -8.92 7.08 9.03
CA ALA A 76 -9.94 6.09 8.69
C ALA A 76 -9.43 4.67 8.92
N ALA A 77 -8.26 4.34 8.39
CA ALA A 77 -7.59 3.04 8.57
C ALA A 77 -7.34 2.72 10.05
N MET A 78 -6.91 3.71 10.84
CA MET A 78 -6.70 3.53 12.28
C MET A 78 -7.97 3.22 13.08
N LYS A 79 -9.16 3.53 12.54
CA LYS A 79 -10.47 3.24 13.17
C LYS A 79 -11.12 1.98 12.62
N ASP A 80 -10.53 1.38 11.59
CA ASP A 80 -11.01 0.18 10.95
C ASP A 80 -10.36 -1.02 11.64
N ASP A 81 -11.10 -1.66 12.54
CA ASP A 81 -10.62 -2.82 13.30
C ASP A 81 -10.25 -4.00 12.38
N GLU A 82 -10.93 -4.15 11.24
CA GLU A 82 -10.64 -5.21 10.26
C GLU A 82 -9.29 -4.93 9.57
N PHE A 83 -9.08 -3.69 9.12
CA PHE A 83 -7.79 -3.27 8.58
C PHE A 83 -6.66 -3.45 9.59
N MET A 84 -6.85 -2.96 10.82
CA MET A 84 -5.80 -2.97 11.86
C MET A 84 -5.48 -4.38 12.38
N SER A 85 -6.45 -5.30 12.34
CA SER A 85 -6.22 -6.70 12.73
C SER A 85 -5.59 -7.53 11.62
N ALA A 86 -5.75 -7.11 10.37
CA ALA A 86 -5.18 -7.79 9.21
C ALA A 86 -3.78 -7.28 8.83
N LEU A 87 -3.38 -6.10 9.29
CA LEU A 87 -2.03 -5.53 9.17
C LEU A 87 -1.05 -6.16 10.19
#